data_AF-A0A2T4MWQ8-F1
#
_entry.id   AF-A0A2T4MWQ8-F1
#
_cell.length_a   1.000
_cell.length_b   1.000
_cell.length_c   1.000
_cell.angle_alpha   90.00
_cell.angle_beta   90.00
_cell.angle_gamma   90.00
#
_symmetry.space_group_name_H-M   'P 1'
#
loop_
_entity.id
_entity.type
_entity.pdbx_description
1 polymer ?
#
loop_
_entity_poly.entity_id
_entity_poly.type
_entity_poly.pdbx_seq_one_letter_code
_entity_poly.pdbx_strand_id
1 'polypeptide(L)'
;MSYLAETIEDLRLAHLKQAENPFESGNMRESAIAKGLRAIAAHHGKTLQEPVQWDANGEFKFTLVNDTYGEGIANLLNTINVRTGVVAHKGYVMPNGSWCRINHFDAEQLILNAHQAQ
;
A
#
# COMPACT_ATOMS: atom_id res chain seq x y z
N MET A 1 6.24 -8.58 -17.03
CA MET A 1 5.19 -7.63 -16.63
C MET A 1 5.64 -6.98 -15.34
N SER A 2 5.36 -5.69 -15.12
CA SER A 2 5.69 -5.02 -13.84
C SER A 2 4.83 -5.63 -12.73
N TYR A 3 5.41 -5.96 -11.57
CA TYR A 3 4.67 -6.51 -10.41
C TYR A 3 3.49 -5.61 -10.01
N LEU A 4 3.55 -4.31 -10.30
CA LEU A 4 2.45 -3.36 -10.08
C LEU A 4 1.26 -3.56 -11.04
N ALA A 5 1.52 -3.88 -12.31
CA ALA A 5 0.44 -4.12 -13.28
C ALA A 5 -0.37 -5.38 -12.91
N GLU A 6 0.31 -6.42 -12.43
CA GLU A 6 -0.37 -7.61 -11.90
C GLU A 6 -1.24 -7.26 -10.68
N THR A 7 -0.74 -6.43 -9.76
CA THR A 7 -1.51 -6.04 -8.57
C THR A 7 -2.77 -5.23 -8.90
N ILE A 8 -2.74 -4.43 -9.98
CA ILE A 8 -3.90 -3.68 -10.43
C ILE A 8 -4.98 -4.62 -10.98
N GLU A 9 -4.60 -5.65 -11.75
CA GLU A 9 -5.58 -6.64 -12.21
C GLU A 9 -6.11 -7.48 -11.05
N ASP A 10 -5.27 -7.86 -10.08
CA ASP A 10 -5.70 -8.56 -8.87
C ASP A 10 -6.75 -7.74 -8.09
N LEU A 11 -6.55 -6.41 -7.95
CA LEU A 11 -7.52 -5.48 -7.36
C LEU A 11 -8.81 -5.39 -8.18
N ARG A 12 -8.70 -5.32 -9.51
CA ARG A 12 -9.86 -5.28 -10.41
C ARG A 12 -10.73 -6.54 -10.26
N LEU A 13 -10.10 -7.71 -10.22
CA LEU A 13 -10.78 -8.99 -10.00
C LEU A 13 -11.45 -9.05 -8.63
N ALA A 14 -10.81 -8.54 -7.58
CA ALA A 14 -11.40 -8.44 -6.26
C ALA A 14 -12.69 -7.61 -6.27
N HIS A 15 -12.70 -6.47 -6.95
CA HIS A 15 -13.89 -5.62 -7.07
C HIS A 15 -15.04 -6.28 -7.84
N LEU A 16 -14.75 -6.99 -8.92
CA LEU A 16 -15.77 -7.71 -9.69
C LEU A 16 -16.49 -8.77 -8.84
N LYS A 17 -15.77 -9.43 -7.93
CA LYS A 17 -16.33 -10.43 -7.02
C LYS A 17 -17.10 -9.86 -5.83
N GLN A 18 -17.05 -8.55 -5.59
CA GLN A 18 -17.61 -7.95 -4.37
C GLN A 18 -19.11 -8.20 -4.21
N ALA A 19 -19.87 -8.20 -5.31
CA ALA A 19 -21.31 -8.42 -5.29
C ALA A 19 -21.68 -9.91 -5.11
N GLU A 20 -20.83 -10.83 -5.58
CA GLU A 20 -21.08 -12.28 -5.54
C GLU A 20 -20.65 -12.90 -4.22
N ASN A 21 -19.45 -12.54 -3.74
CA ASN A 21 -18.86 -13.07 -2.53
C ASN A 21 -18.02 -11.98 -1.81
N PRO A 22 -18.65 -11.16 -0.95
CA PRO A 22 -17.98 -10.04 -0.28
C PRO A 22 -16.78 -10.45 0.58
N PHE A 23 -16.84 -11.63 1.21
CA PHE A 23 -15.77 -12.13 2.07
C PHE A 23 -14.53 -12.51 1.25
N GLU A 24 -14.73 -13.29 0.18
CA GLU A 24 -13.64 -13.67 -0.73
C GLU A 24 -13.05 -12.44 -1.43
N SER A 25 -13.90 -11.51 -1.88
CA SER A 25 -13.48 -10.22 -2.45
C SER A 25 -12.60 -9.43 -1.49
N GLY A 26 -12.98 -9.33 -0.21
CA GLY A 26 -12.19 -8.69 0.83
C GLY A 26 -10.79 -9.29 0.96
N ASN A 27 -10.70 -10.62 1.10
CA ASN A 27 -9.43 -11.32 1.21
C ASN A 27 -8.55 -11.15 -0.05
N MET A 28 -9.15 -11.20 -1.24
CA MET A 28 -8.44 -10.99 -2.51
C MET A 28 -7.86 -9.58 -2.59
N ARG A 29 -8.66 -8.57 -2.22
CA ARG A 29 -8.22 -7.18 -2.19
C ARG A 29 -7.08 -6.99 -1.22
N GLU A 30 -7.18 -7.52 0.01
CA GLU A 30 -6.14 -7.36 1.03
C GLU A 30 -4.83 -8.02 0.62
N SER A 31 -4.90 -9.20 0.00
CA SER A 31 -3.75 -9.88 -0.59
C SER A 31 -3.12 -9.06 -1.74
N ALA A 32 -3.93 -8.50 -2.63
CA ALA A 32 -3.48 -7.67 -3.75
C ALA A 32 -2.80 -6.39 -3.25
N ILE A 33 -3.36 -5.73 -2.23
CA ILE A 33 -2.77 -4.56 -1.58
C ILE A 33 -1.41 -4.93 -0.98
N ALA A 34 -1.31 -6.01 -0.21
CA ALA A 34 -0.04 -6.45 0.38
C ALA A 34 1.04 -6.68 -0.70
N LYS A 35 0.67 -7.33 -1.82
CA LYS A 35 1.56 -7.53 -2.98
C LYS A 35 1.96 -6.19 -3.63
N GLY A 36 1.03 -5.25 -3.77
CA GLY A 36 1.27 -3.92 -4.33
C GLY A 36 2.21 -3.08 -3.46
N LEU A 37 1.99 -3.04 -2.15
CA LEU A 37 2.87 -2.33 -1.21
C LEU A 37 4.30 -2.89 -1.23
N ARG A 38 4.45 -4.22 -1.33
CA ARG A 38 5.76 -4.87 -1.53
C ARG A 38 6.41 -4.46 -2.85
N ALA A 39 5.64 -4.44 -3.94
CA ALA A 39 6.12 -4.04 -5.25
C ALA A 39 6.60 -2.58 -5.28
N ILE A 40 5.90 -1.67 -4.59
CA ILE A 40 6.32 -0.27 -4.41
C ILE A 40 7.67 -0.21 -3.69
N ALA A 41 7.81 -0.87 -2.54
CA ALA A 41 9.07 -0.87 -1.80
C ALA A 41 10.22 -1.42 -2.66
N ALA A 42 10.02 -2.56 -3.32
CA ALA A 42 11.01 -3.19 -4.18
C ALA A 42 11.41 -2.31 -5.37
N HIS A 43 10.46 -1.59 -5.98
CA HIS A 43 10.72 -0.65 -7.08
C HIS A 43 11.71 0.46 -6.67
N HIS A 44 11.66 0.89 -5.41
CA HIS A 44 12.60 1.87 -4.85
C HIS A 44 13.86 1.24 -4.22
N GLY A 45 14.11 -0.05 -4.42
CA GLY A 45 15.25 -0.76 -3.85
C GLY A 45 15.15 -0.97 -2.33
N LYS A 46 13.93 -0.94 -1.78
CA LYS A 46 13.65 -1.06 -0.35
C LYS A 46 12.97 -2.41 -0.05
N THR A 47 13.09 -2.84 1.20
CA THR A 47 12.46 -4.08 1.69
C THR A 47 11.39 -3.74 2.71
N LEU A 48 10.15 -4.15 2.43
CA LEU A 48 9.03 -4.04 3.35
C LEU A 48 9.10 -5.13 4.43
N GLN A 49 8.71 -4.82 5.65
CA GLN A 49 8.63 -5.78 6.75
C GLN A 49 7.50 -6.78 6.47
N GLU A 50 7.83 -8.07 6.55
CA GLU A 50 6.91 -9.17 6.30
C GLU A 50 6.52 -9.90 7.60
N PRO A 51 5.29 -10.44 7.69
CA PRO A 51 4.20 -10.27 6.72
C PRO A 51 3.66 -8.84 6.74
N VAL A 52 3.19 -8.34 5.59
CA VAL A 52 2.43 -7.08 5.54
C VAL A 52 1.14 -7.27 6.34
N GLN A 53 1.11 -6.71 7.56
CA GLN A 53 -0.03 -6.86 8.46
C GLN A 53 -1.11 -5.84 8.12
N TRP A 54 -2.37 -6.29 8.13
CA TRP A 54 -3.54 -5.42 8.20
C TRP A 54 -4.39 -5.75 9.43
N ASP A 55 -5.15 -4.76 9.91
CA ASP A 55 -6.05 -4.92 11.04
C ASP A 55 -7.53 -5.00 10.62
N ALA A 56 -8.42 -5.20 11.59
CA ALA A 56 -9.86 -5.27 11.36
C ALA A 56 -10.48 -3.95 10.84
N ASN A 57 -9.75 -2.84 10.89
CA ASN A 57 -10.17 -1.55 10.32
C ASN A 57 -9.70 -1.39 8.87
N GLY A 58 -9.02 -2.40 8.31
CA GLY A 58 -8.42 -2.34 6.99
C GLY A 58 -7.18 -1.44 6.93
N GLU A 59 -6.49 -1.20 8.04
CA GLU A 59 -5.22 -0.46 8.04
C GLU A 59 -4.04 -1.40 7.83
N PHE A 60 -3.26 -1.16 6.77
CA PHE A 60 -2.01 -1.84 6.45
C PHE A 60 -0.83 -1.16 7.13
N LYS A 61 0.09 -1.93 7.71
CA LYS A 61 1.40 -1.43 8.15
C LYS A 61 2.36 -1.36 6.97
N PHE A 62 2.85 -0.16 6.68
CA PHE A 62 3.90 0.07 5.69
C PHE A 62 5.21 0.42 6.41
N THR A 63 5.98 -0.60 6.77
CA THR A 63 7.23 -0.47 7.54
C THR A 63 8.40 -1.03 6.76
N LEU A 64 9.50 -0.27 6.63
CA LEU A 64 10.72 -0.75 5.98
C LEU A 64 11.66 -1.45 6.97
N VAL A 65 12.40 -2.45 6.49
CA VAL A 65 13.37 -3.21 7.30
C VAL A 65 14.70 -2.45 7.37
N ASN A 66 15.06 -1.94 8.55
CA ASN A 66 16.33 -1.25 8.82
C ASN A 66 16.66 -0.12 7.83
N ASP A 67 15.63 0.54 7.28
CA ASP A 67 15.78 1.56 6.25
C ASP A 67 14.74 2.68 6.44
N THR A 68 14.92 3.76 5.70
CA THR A 68 14.02 4.91 5.62
C THR A 68 13.41 5.02 4.23
N TYR A 69 12.29 5.72 4.13
CA TYR A 69 11.52 5.86 2.89
C TYR A 69 12.34 6.47 1.76
N GLY A 70 13.22 7.44 2.06
CA GLY A 70 13.84 8.27 1.04
C GLY A 70 12.80 9.13 0.30
N GLU A 71 13.27 9.98 -0.63
CA GLU A 71 12.40 10.95 -1.29
C GLU A 71 11.33 10.29 -2.16
N GLY A 72 11.67 9.21 -2.88
CA GLY A 72 10.75 8.54 -3.81
C GLY A 72 9.50 8.00 -3.10
N ILE A 73 9.69 7.16 -2.07
CA ILE A 73 8.56 6.60 -1.32
C ILE A 73 7.84 7.69 -0.53
N ALA A 74 8.57 8.64 0.08
CA ALA A 74 7.94 9.73 0.83
C ALA A 74 7.02 10.58 -0.06
N ASN A 75 7.49 10.95 -1.26
CA ASN A 75 6.68 11.70 -2.24
C ASN A 75 5.43 10.93 -2.65
N LEU A 76 5.57 9.62 -2.87
CA LEU A 76 4.44 8.77 -3.21
C LEU A 76 3.44 8.66 -2.06
N LEU A 77 3.90 8.41 -0.83
CA LEU A 77 3.06 8.35 0.38
C LEU A 77 2.34 9.69 0.65
N ASN A 78 2.95 10.82 0.27
CA ASN A 78 2.34 12.15 0.38
C ASN A 78 1.19 12.41 -0.61
N THR A 79 0.93 11.48 -1.55
CA THR A 79 -0.22 11.57 -2.47
C THR A 79 -1.54 11.10 -1.87
N ILE A 80 -1.49 10.41 -0.72
CA ILE A 80 -2.63 9.78 -0.05
C ILE A 80 -2.71 10.23 1.43
N ASN A 81 -3.74 9.77 2.15
CA ASN A 81 -3.75 9.92 3.59
C ASN A 81 -2.96 8.78 4.25
N VAL A 82 -2.13 9.12 5.22
CA VAL A 82 -1.37 8.13 6.01
C VAL A 82 -1.55 8.40 7.49
N ARG A 83 -1.20 7.42 8.32
CA ARG A 83 -1.20 7.56 9.78
C ARG A 83 0.17 7.19 10.35
N THR A 84 0.88 8.18 10.89
CA THR A 84 2.15 8.00 11.64
C THR A 84 1.96 8.08 13.16
N GLY A 85 0.71 8.05 13.65
CA GLY A 85 0.33 8.20 15.06
C GLY A 85 -1.11 7.77 15.35
N VAL A 86 -1.81 8.45 16.27
CA VAL A 86 -3.21 8.11 16.63
C VAL A 86 -4.23 8.64 15.62
N VAL A 87 -3.91 9.68 14.85
CA VAL A 87 -4.82 10.33 13.90
C VAL A 87 -4.24 10.27 12.49
N ALA A 88 -5.05 9.85 11.52
CA ALA A 88 -4.68 9.89 10.10
C ALA A 88 -4.57 11.34 9.66
N HIS A 89 -3.55 11.65 8.87
CA HIS A 89 -3.31 12.99 8.37
C HIS A 89 -2.77 12.93 6.95
N LYS A 90 -3.10 13.94 6.15
CA LYS A 90 -2.36 14.28 4.94
C LYS A 90 -1.05 14.99 5.29
N GLY A 91 -0.38 14.49 6.33
CA GLY A 91 0.78 15.10 6.94
C GLY A 91 2.03 14.53 6.29
N TYR A 92 2.82 15.47 5.77
CA TYR A 92 4.12 15.30 5.16
C TYR A 92 4.91 14.12 5.75
N VAL A 93 4.86 12.96 5.07
CA VAL A 93 5.76 11.85 5.29
C VAL A 93 7.15 12.34 4.95
N MET A 94 8.01 12.36 5.95
CA MET A 94 9.40 12.75 5.77
C MET A 94 10.20 11.59 5.17
N PRO A 95 11.21 11.87 4.31
CA PRO A 95 12.10 10.85 3.77
C PRO A 95 12.82 10.00 4.81
N ASN A 96 13.06 10.54 6.02
CA ASN A 96 13.71 9.84 7.13
C ASN A 96 12.74 8.97 7.95
N GLY A 97 11.44 8.97 7.64
CA GLY A 97 10.48 8.05 8.21
C GLY A 97 10.74 6.61 7.74
N SER A 98 10.30 5.64 8.52
CA SER A 98 10.45 4.21 8.20
C SER A 98 9.16 3.42 8.37
N TRP A 99 8.11 4.03 8.91
CA TRP A 99 6.83 3.36 9.15
C TRP A 99 5.64 4.33 9.09
N CYS A 100 4.51 3.81 8.62
CA CYS A 100 3.20 4.44 8.67
C CYS A 100 2.11 3.37 8.55
N ARG A 101 0.85 3.75 8.78
CA ARG A 101 -0.31 2.95 8.45
C ARG A 101 -1.11 3.58 7.33
N ILE A 102 -1.71 2.74 6.50
CA ILE A 102 -2.44 3.14 5.30
C ILE A 102 -3.78 2.40 5.28
N ASN A 103 -4.91 3.10 5.16
CA ASN A 103 -6.20 2.46 4.97
C ASN A 103 -6.25 1.75 3.61
N HIS A 104 -7.00 0.65 3.47
CA HIS A 104 -7.09 -0.08 2.21
C HIS A 104 -7.45 0.78 0.99
N PHE A 105 -8.32 1.79 1.13
CA PHE A 105 -8.70 2.66 0.02
C PHE A 105 -7.53 3.57 -0.40
N ASP A 106 -6.83 4.14 0.57
CA ASP A 106 -5.63 4.93 0.32
C ASP A 106 -4.50 4.05 -0.26
N ALA A 107 -4.40 2.79 0.18
CA ALA A 107 -3.39 1.85 -0.32
C ALA A 107 -3.62 1.47 -1.79
N GLU A 108 -4.87 1.25 -2.18
CA GLU A 108 -5.23 1.07 -3.60
C GLU A 108 -4.89 2.29 -4.43
N GLN A 109 -5.24 3.49 -3.94
CA GLN A 109 -4.90 4.74 -4.61
C GLN A 109 -3.39 4.93 -4.74
N LEU A 110 -2.62 4.55 -3.72
CA LEU A 110 -1.16 4.57 -3.75
C LEU A 110 -0.60 3.67 -4.86
N ILE A 111 -1.14 2.45 -5.01
CA ILE A 111 -0.73 1.49 -6.04
C ILE A 111 -1.03 2.04 -7.44
N LEU A 112 -2.21 2.65 -7.62
CA LEU A 112 -2.58 3.29 -8.88
C LEU A 112 -1.65 4.47 -9.20
N ASN A 113 -1.36 5.33 -8.23
CA ASN A 113 -0.45 6.47 -8.38
C ASN A 113 0.97 5.99 -8.71
N ALA A 114 1.44 4.91 -8.07
CA ALA A 114 2.76 4.33 -8.31
C ALA A 114 2.90 3.82 -9.74
N HIS A 115 1.85 3.20 -10.29
CA HIS A 115 1.86 2.70 -11.66
C HIS A 115 1.86 3.83 -12.70
N GLN A 116 1.15 4.93 -12.43
CA GLN A 116 1.10 6.10 -13.32
C GLN A 116 2.41 6.92 -13.32
N ALA A 117 3.23 6.79 -12.28
CA ALA A 117 4.52 7.46 -12.16
C ALA A 117 5.69 6.71 -12.83
N GLN A 118 5.44 5.52 -13.37
CA GLN A 118 6.40 4.72 -14.17
C GLN A 118 6.43 5.18 -15.62
#